data_AF-A0A526UZI1-F1
#
_entry.id   AF-A0A526UZI1-F1
#
_cell.length_a   1.000
_cell.length_b   1.000
_cell.length_c   1.000
_cell.angle_alpha   90.00
_cell.angle_beta   90.00
_cell.angle_gamma   90.00
#
_symmetry.space_group_name_H-M   'P 1'
#
loop_
_entity.id
_entity.type
_entity.pdbx_description
1 polymer ?
#
loop_
_entity_poly.entity_id
_entity_poly.type
_entity_poly.pdbx_seq_one_letter_code
_entity_poly.pdbx_strand_id
1 'polypeptide(L)'
;ITDETNPLPISTFQVPGLDPDGAPQPPMTGCHQPSERFNGTVIPFAWFAQGLRLVDIADPFAPKEVGHFMPDAPEGAERSSSNDVTIDDRGIVYLIDRIRGVDIIETSVL
;
A
#
# COMPACT_ATOMS: atom_id res chain seq x y z
N ILE A 1 -19.47 0.77 12.81
CA ILE A 1 -20.40 1.34 11.80
C ILE A 1 -21.63 1.82 12.58
N THR A 2 -22.11 3.05 12.35
CA THR A 2 -23.23 3.62 13.13
C THR A 2 -24.59 3.16 12.63
N ASP A 3 -24.73 2.93 11.32
CA ASP A 3 -25.90 2.30 10.69
C ASP A 3 -25.41 1.21 9.73
N GLU A 4 -25.56 -0.05 10.14
CA GLU A 4 -25.10 -1.20 9.35
C GLU A 4 -25.87 -1.38 8.04
N THR A 5 -27.08 -0.80 7.96
CA THR A 5 -27.91 -0.85 6.75
C THR A 5 -27.58 0.26 5.76
N ASN A 6 -26.80 1.25 6.18
CA ASN A 6 -26.41 2.39 5.36
C ASN A 6 -24.92 2.77 5.54
N PRO A 7 -23.99 1.92 5.05
CA PRO A 7 -22.57 2.26 5.07
C PRO A 7 -22.28 3.44 4.14
N LEU A 8 -21.69 4.51 4.68
CA LEU A 8 -21.27 5.68 3.92
C LEU A 8 -19.75 5.64 3.66
N PRO A 9 -19.28 5.54 2.40
CA PRO A 9 -17.86 5.77 2.11
C PRO A 9 -17.51 7.25 2.34
N ILE A 10 -16.44 7.52 3.07
CA ILE A 10 -16.02 8.88 3.43
C ILE A 10 -14.90 9.42 2.51
N SER A 11 -14.06 8.54 1.97
CA SER A 11 -12.98 8.90 1.06
C SER A 11 -12.50 7.65 0.31
N THR A 12 -11.74 7.89 -0.76
CA THR A 12 -10.99 6.87 -1.49
C THR A 12 -9.56 7.38 -1.70
N PHE A 13 -8.62 6.44 -1.86
CA PHE A 13 -7.24 6.75 -2.23
C PHE A 13 -6.83 5.84 -3.39
N GLN A 14 -6.10 6.40 -4.35
CA GLN A 14 -5.57 5.68 -5.51
C GLN A 14 -4.16 6.18 -5.82
N VAL A 15 -3.25 5.27 -6.14
CA VAL A 15 -1.91 5.63 -6.62
C VAL A 15 -2.04 6.47 -7.91
N PRO A 16 -1.37 7.63 -8.01
CA PRO A 16 -1.47 8.50 -9.17
C PRO A 16 -1.17 7.79 -10.49
N GLY A 17 -2.00 8.04 -11.51
CA GLY A 17 -1.82 7.48 -12.86
C GLY A 17 -2.41 6.08 -13.06
N LEU A 18 -2.87 5.42 -12.00
CA LEU A 18 -3.62 4.17 -12.12
C LEU A 18 -5.11 4.43 -12.37
N ASP A 19 -5.72 3.56 -13.17
CA ASP A 19 -7.15 3.56 -13.50
C ASP A 19 -7.69 4.92 -13.98
N PRO A 20 -7.04 5.56 -14.99
CA PRO A 20 -7.43 6.91 -15.43
C PRO A 20 -8.78 6.95 -16.14
N ASP A 21 -9.23 5.82 -16.70
CA ASP A 21 -10.39 5.73 -17.60
C ASP A 21 -11.26 4.49 -17.39
N GLY A 22 -11.00 3.66 -16.38
CA GLY A 22 -11.74 2.42 -16.14
C GLY A 22 -11.34 1.24 -17.03
N ALA A 23 -10.34 1.39 -17.92
CA ALA A 23 -9.90 0.30 -18.77
C ALA A 23 -9.15 -0.78 -17.97
N PRO A 24 -9.18 -2.07 -18.40
CA PRO A 24 -8.44 -3.14 -17.76
C PRO A 24 -6.96 -2.80 -17.60
N GLN A 25 -6.48 -2.85 -16.36
CA GLN A 25 -5.07 -2.64 -16.02
C GLN A 25 -4.29 -3.96 -16.11
N PRO A 26 -2.95 -3.92 -16.31
CA PRO A 26 -2.16 -5.15 -16.32
C PRO A 26 -2.24 -5.89 -14.96
N PRO A 27 -1.98 -7.20 -14.91
CA PRO A 27 -2.05 -7.98 -13.67
C PRO A 27 -1.14 -7.41 -12.57
N MET A 28 -1.49 -7.61 -11.30
CA MET A 28 -0.70 -7.12 -10.16
C MET A 28 -0.60 -5.58 -10.12
N THR A 29 -1.70 -4.85 -10.33
CA THR A 29 -1.72 -3.36 -10.31
C THR A 29 -2.48 -2.77 -9.11
N GLY A 30 -3.40 -3.52 -8.51
CA GLY A 30 -4.27 -3.02 -7.43
C GLY A 30 -3.62 -2.97 -6.05
N CYS A 31 -4.28 -2.28 -5.12
CA CYS A 31 -3.98 -2.37 -3.70
C CYS A 31 -4.24 -3.81 -3.24
N HIS A 32 -3.33 -4.40 -2.46
CA HIS A 32 -3.45 -5.78 -2.03
C HIS A 32 -3.62 -5.91 -0.51
N GLN A 33 -2.67 -5.43 0.29
CA GLN A 33 -2.75 -5.56 1.76
C GLN A 33 -2.35 -4.25 2.46
N PRO A 34 -3.22 -3.66 3.29
CA PRO A 34 -2.77 -2.74 4.34
C PRO A 34 -2.01 -3.50 5.41
N SER A 35 -1.14 -2.81 6.12
CA SER A 35 -0.57 -3.37 7.34
C SER A 35 -1.62 -3.47 8.44
N GLU A 36 -1.73 -4.64 9.05
CA GLU A 36 -2.59 -4.88 10.21
C GLU A 36 -2.02 -4.31 11.51
N ARG A 37 -0.74 -3.87 11.47
CA ARG A 37 -0.06 -3.18 12.56
C ARG A 37 0.35 -1.81 12.05
N PHE A 38 0.09 -0.78 12.83
CA PHE A 38 0.57 0.57 12.57
C PHE A 38 0.55 1.37 13.87
N ASN A 39 1.33 2.44 13.90
CA ASN A 39 1.32 3.41 14.98
C ASN A 39 1.04 4.80 14.40
N GLY A 40 0.23 5.60 15.09
CA GLY A 40 -0.21 6.89 14.59
C GLY A 40 -1.17 6.78 13.41
N THR A 41 -0.97 7.62 12.39
CA THR A 41 -1.92 7.82 11.29
C THR A 41 -1.39 7.35 9.95
N VAL A 42 -0.12 6.96 9.85
CA VAL A 42 0.47 6.49 8.59
C VAL A 42 0.38 4.98 8.52
N ILE A 43 -0.31 4.48 7.50
CA ILE A 43 -0.51 3.05 7.27
C ILE A 43 0.33 2.62 6.05
N PRO A 44 1.20 1.60 6.21
CA PRO A 44 1.85 0.94 5.08
C PRO A 44 0.85 0.08 4.28
N PHE A 45 0.94 0.10 2.96
CA PHE A 45 0.18 -0.76 2.05
C PHE A 45 1.11 -1.44 1.06
N ALA A 46 0.95 -2.75 0.88
CA ALA A 46 1.46 -3.47 -0.26
C ALA A 46 0.51 -3.27 -1.45
N TRP A 47 1.05 -2.75 -2.55
CA TRP A 47 0.31 -2.39 -3.76
C TRP A 47 0.92 -3.06 -5.00
N PHE A 48 1.17 -4.37 -4.94
CA PHE A 48 1.69 -5.16 -6.06
C PHE A 48 2.81 -4.45 -6.85
N ALA A 49 2.62 -4.22 -8.16
CA ALA A 49 3.61 -3.59 -9.02
C ALA A 49 3.84 -2.09 -8.72
N GLN A 50 3.07 -1.52 -7.79
CA GLN A 50 3.28 -0.20 -7.20
C GLN A 50 4.01 -0.25 -5.86
N GLY A 51 4.52 -1.41 -5.43
CA GLY A 51 5.41 -1.53 -4.29
C GLY A 51 4.75 -1.20 -2.94
N LEU A 52 5.52 -0.59 -2.06
CA LEU A 52 5.06 -0.06 -0.78
C LEU A 52 4.49 1.34 -0.95
N ARG A 53 3.33 1.59 -0.34
CA ARG A 53 2.70 2.91 -0.23
C ARG A 53 2.50 3.27 1.23
N LEU A 54 3.00 4.42 1.67
CA LEU A 54 2.80 4.96 3.01
C LEU A 54 1.72 6.03 2.92
N VAL A 55 0.54 5.76 3.48
CA VAL A 55 -0.62 6.66 3.39
C VAL A 55 -0.97 7.20 4.77
N ASP A 56 -0.91 8.51 4.92
CA ASP A 56 -1.39 9.21 6.11
C ASP A 56 -2.91 9.38 6.04
N ILE A 57 -3.59 8.86 7.06
CA ILE A 57 -5.04 8.92 7.26
C ILE A 57 -5.45 9.84 8.42
N ALA A 58 -4.59 10.77 8.84
CA ALA A 58 -4.88 11.72 9.92
C ALA A 58 -6.16 12.53 9.66
N ASP A 59 -6.37 12.93 8.40
CA ASP A 59 -7.67 13.40 7.91
C ASP A 59 -8.35 12.28 7.12
N PRO A 60 -9.37 11.61 7.70
CA PRO A 60 -10.02 10.47 7.06
C PRO A 60 -10.85 10.87 5.83
N PHE A 61 -11.12 12.16 5.62
CA PHE A 61 -11.79 12.68 4.42
C PHE A 61 -10.82 13.00 3.28
N ALA A 62 -9.51 13.04 3.57
CA ALA A 62 -8.48 13.33 2.58
C ALA A 62 -7.17 12.57 2.85
N PRO A 63 -7.14 11.22 2.66
CA PRO A 63 -5.91 10.43 2.78
C PRO A 63 -4.82 10.92 1.82
N LYS A 64 -3.56 10.87 2.26
CA LYS A 64 -2.41 11.37 1.47
C LYS A 64 -1.26 10.38 1.46
N GLU A 65 -0.69 10.14 0.27
CA GLU A 65 0.60 9.44 0.20
C GLU A 65 1.70 10.35 0.77
N VAL A 66 2.46 9.84 1.74
CA VAL A 66 3.58 10.53 2.39
C VAL A 66 4.94 9.88 2.07
N GLY A 67 4.92 8.75 1.36
CA GLY A 67 6.12 8.08 0.86
C GLY A 67 5.77 6.80 0.11
N HIS A 68 6.73 6.31 -0.68
CA HIS A 68 6.63 5.02 -1.35
C HIS A 68 8.02 4.39 -1.53
N PHE A 69 8.04 3.08 -1.74
CA PHE A 69 9.22 2.35 -2.18
C PHE A 69 8.83 1.41 -3.32
N MET A 70 9.58 1.49 -4.43
CA MET A 70 9.36 0.70 -5.63
C MET A 70 10.44 -0.38 -5.75
N PRO A 71 10.13 -1.65 -5.51
CA PRO A 71 11.08 -2.73 -5.75
C PRO A 71 11.24 -2.99 -7.25
N ASP A 72 12.46 -3.32 -7.67
CA ASP A 72 12.68 -3.81 -9.04
C ASP A 72 11.92 -5.12 -9.29
N ALA A 73 11.56 -5.36 -10.54
CA ALA A 73 10.99 -6.64 -10.95
C ALA A 73 11.96 -7.81 -10.60
N PRO A 74 11.49 -8.87 -9.93
CA PRO A 74 12.27 -10.08 -9.67
C PRO A 74 12.83 -10.70 -10.96
N GLU A 75 13.96 -11.41 -10.87
CA GLU A 75 14.49 -12.14 -12.04
C GLU A 75 13.45 -13.14 -12.56
N GLY A 76 13.21 -13.13 -13.88
CA GLY A 76 12.19 -13.96 -14.52
C GLY A 76 10.74 -13.48 -14.35
N ALA A 77 10.52 -12.34 -13.69
CA ALA A 77 9.23 -11.68 -13.59
C ALA A 77 9.20 -10.38 -14.38
N GLU A 78 8.07 -10.07 -15.00
CA GLU A 78 7.88 -8.80 -15.72
C GLU A 78 7.71 -7.62 -14.76
N ARG A 79 7.12 -7.87 -13.58
CA ARG A 79 6.71 -6.85 -12.60
C ARG A 79 6.91 -7.37 -11.19
N SER A 80 7.09 -6.46 -10.24
CA SER A 80 7.02 -6.79 -8.82
C SER A 80 5.61 -7.25 -8.44
N SER A 81 5.56 -8.09 -7.41
CA SER A 81 4.37 -8.67 -6.82
C SER A 81 4.42 -8.48 -5.31
N SER A 82 4.62 -7.23 -4.88
CA SER A 82 4.49 -6.84 -3.47
C SER A 82 3.12 -7.22 -2.94
N ASN A 83 3.12 -8.10 -1.95
CA ASN A 83 1.94 -8.84 -1.57
C ASN A 83 1.51 -8.52 -0.14
N ASP A 84 2.43 -8.55 0.81
CA ASP A 84 2.09 -8.36 2.22
C ASP A 84 3.05 -7.33 2.84
N VAL A 85 2.59 -6.65 3.89
CA VAL A 85 3.37 -5.65 4.59
C VAL A 85 3.08 -5.65 6.10
N THR A 86 4.14 -5.66 6.89
CA THR A 86 4.03 -5.43 8.34
C THR A 86 5.05 -4.41 8.82
N ILE A 87 4.84 -3.89 10.02
CA ILE A 87 5.74 -2.96 10.71
C ILE A 87 5.99 -3.49 12.13
N ASP A 88 7.20 -3.29 12.63
CA ASP A 88 7.53 -3.56 14.03
C ASP A 88 7.44 -2.30 14.92
N ASP A 89 7.73 -2.48 16.21
CA ASP A 89 7.71 -1.43 17.23
C ASP A 89 8.85 -0.40 17.08
N ARG A 90 9.85 -0.69 16.25
CA ARG A 90 10.95 0.22 15.91
C ARG A 90 10.63 1.08 14.69
N GLY A 91 9.48 0.86 14.04
CA GLY A 91 9.09 1.53 12.80
C GLY A 91 9.69 0.91 11.53
N ILE A 92 10.29 -0.28 11.61
CA ILE A 92 10.85 -0.98 10.45
C ILE A 92 9.73 -1.64 9.67
N VAL A 93 9.67 -1.36 8.36
CA VAL A 93 8.69 -1.96 7.45
C VAL A 93 9.27 -3.20 6.81
N TYR A 94 8.47 -4.26 6.77
CA TYR A 94 8.77 -5.53 6.12
C TYR A 94 7.79 -5.73 4.97
N LEU A 95 8.27 -5.60 3.73
CA LEU A 95 7.47 -5.77 2.52
C LEU A 95 7.81 -7.12 1.88
N ILE A 96 6.82 -7.98 1.67
CA ILE A 96 6.98 -9.27 1.00
C ILE A 96 6.61 -9.14 -0.47
N ASP A 97 7.48 -9.64 -1.35
CA ASP A 97 7.21 -9.93 -2.75
C ASP A 97 7.00 -11.45 -2.95
N ARG A 98 6.00 -11.84 -3.75
CA ARG A 98 5.67 -13.27 -3.98
C ARG A 98 6.82 -14.09 -4.59
N ILE A 99 7.79 -13.44 -5.23
CA ILE A 99 8.83 -14.07 -6.04
C ILE A 99 10.21 -13.82 -5.43
N ARG A 100 10.51 -12.58 -5.00
CA ARG A 100 11.87 -12.18 -4.56
C ARG A 100 12.13 -12.32 -3.05
N GLY A 101 11.09 -12.38 -2.21
CA GLY A 101 11.25 -12.49 -0.75
C GLY A 101 10.91 -11.20 -0.01
N VAL A 102 11.74 -10.77 0.95
CA VAL A 102 11.43 -9.67 1.88
C VAL A 102 12.38 -8.48 1.67
N ASP A 103 11.82 -7.29 1.50
CA ASP A 103 12.51 -6.02 1.67
C ASP A 103 12.34 -5.50 3.11
N ILE A 104 13.42 -5.01 3.72
CA ILE A 104 13.42 -4.39 5.05
C ILE A 104 13.72 -2.91 4.88
N ILE A 105 12.77 -2.06 5.25
CA ILE A 105 12.75 -0.65 4.86
C ILE A 105 12.66 0.22 6.12
N GLU A 106 13.56 1.19 6.22
CA GLU A 106 13.47 2.31 7.16
C GLU A 106 12.90 3.54 6.46
N THR A 107 12.17 4.36 7.21
CA THR A 107 11.60 5.61 6.70
C THR A 107 11.53 6.68 7.79
N SER A 108 11.46 7.94 7.39
CA SER A 108 11.38 9.09 8.30
C SER A 108 9.95 9.56 8.57
N VAL A 109 8.94 8.87 8.05
CA VAL A 109 7.52 9.27 8.13
C VAL A 109 6.64 8.33 8.95
N LEU A 110 7.23 7.29 9.56
CA LEU A 110 6.57 6.35 10.48
C LEU A 110 7.03 6.58 11.92
#